data_AF-A0A970DL29-F1
#
_entry.id   AF-A0A970DL29-F1
#
_cell.length_a   1.000
_cell.length_b   1.000
_cell.length_c   1.000
_cell.angle_alpha   90.00
_cell.angle_beta   90.00
_cell.angle_gamma   90.00
#
_symmetry.space_group_name_H-M   'P 1'
#
loop_
_entity.id
_entity.type
_entity.pdbx_description
1 polymer ?
#
loop_
_entity_poly.entity_id
_entity_poly.type
_entity_poly.pdbx_seq_one_letter_code
_entity_poly.pdbx_strand_id
1 'polypeptide(L)'
;MMQLYNALREKISGVDFHRLWPGFKPFKFALYDEKNVYFGENVFAKDERFIGNTAIIYNDEHIAIWDAGRSPVDNLDIFAAKIIHEMFHAFQNLNKEKRWADEIAGLNYNYARDNLNIKYKENEWLKALHDNFTAKKFERFLALREYRRKHFAGEFEYETKIESIEGIANYVELMALKQLNSDKYLKAVDVIKSELVDIGNLIPIRKICYHTGALLLLICNENNIPFFHHIGETEKTVFELLAREITAVEIDIENSAEIDALIRNYRNRNENLLNNFLNNHPCRLEGEYKIYGFDPMNTVKHENYLYCRHFLAYIDNGEVKFVRKQCAAEVDERFNMRALYW
;
A
#
# COMPACT_ATOMS: atom_id res chain seq x y z
N MET A 1 -17.03 -16.54 14.54
CA MET A 1 -16.16 -15.35 14.59
C MET A 1 -15.50 -15.14 15.96
N MET A 2 -16.23 -15.10 17.09
CA MET A 2 -15.59 -14.89 18.41
C MET A 2 -14.49 -15.92 18.76
N GLN A 3 -14.65 -17.18 18.37
CA GLN A 3 -13.60 -18.19 18.52
C GLN A 3 -12.33 -17.85 17.73
N LEU A 4 -12.48 -17.37 16.49
CA LEU A 4 -11.37 -16.91 15.66
C LEU A 4 -10.69 -15.68 16.28
N TYR A 5 -11.47 -14.71 16.77
CA TYR A 5 -10.96 -13.55 17.49
C TYR A 5 -10.06 -13.97 18.68
N ASN A 6 -10.55 -14.88 19.52
CA ASN A 6 -9.80 -15.37 20.67
C ASN A 6 -8.52 -16.11 20.27
N ALA A 7 -8.58 -16.95 19.22
CA ALA A 7 -7.42 -17.67 18.71
C ALA A 7 -6.35 -16.72 18.13
N LEU A 8 -6.76 -15.66 17.43
CA LEU A 8 -5.85 -14.62 16.94
C LEU A 8 -5.22 -13.85 18.09
N ARG A 9 -6.02 -13.46 19.10
CA ARG A 9 -5.54 -12.76 20.29
C ARG A 9 -4.46 -13.57 21.00
N GLU A 10 -4.68 -14.87 21.18
CA GLU A 10 -3.70 -15.77 21.78
C GLU A 10 -2.42 -15.84 20.94
N LYS A 11 -2.52 -16.04 19.62
CA LYS A 11 -1.35 -16.06 18.72
C LYS A 11 -0.53 -14.77 18.76
N ILE A 12 -1.22 -13.62 18.69
CA ILE A 12 -0.57 -12.30 18.71
C ILE A 12 0.11 -12.05 20.06
N SER A 13 -0.44 -12.54 21.18
CA SER A 13 0.17 -12.39 22.50
C SER A 13 1.53 -13.07 22.65
N GLY A 14 1.85 -14.04 21.78
CA GLY A 14 3.13 -14.73 21.76
C GLY A 14 4.24 -14.01 20.95
N VAL A 15 3.93 -12.88 20.32
CA VAL A 15 4.88 -12.13 19.47
C VAL A 15 5.62 -11.07 20.29
N ASP A 16 6.94 -10.99 20.13
CA ASP A 16 7.76 -9.93 20.69
C ASP A 16 7.76 -8.72 19.74
N PHE A 17 6.87 -7.75 20.04
CA PHE A 17 6.68 -6.53 19.25
C PHE A 17 7.93 -5.63 19.22
N HIS A 18 8.75 -5.65 20.27
CA HIS A 18 9.95 -4.82 20.32
C HIS A 18 11.00 -5.26 19.29
N ARG A 19 11.01 -6.57 18.97
CA ARG A 19 11.84 -7.13 17.89
C ARG A 19 11.29 -6.88 16.48
N LEU A 20 10.03 -6.48 16.35
CA LEU A 20 9.44 -6.10 15.06
C LEU A 20 9.84 -4.68 14.67
N TRP A 21 9.70 -3.75 15.61
CA TRP A 21 10.11 -2.36 15.42
C TRP A 21 10.35 -1.68 16.78
N PRO A 22 11.42 -0.88 16.95
CA PRO A 22 11.69 -0.17 18.20
C PRO A 22 10.53 0.73 18.64
N GLY A 23 10.07 0.55 19.88
CA GLY A 23 8.95 1.30 20.45
C GLY A 23 7.56 0.80 20.06
N PHE A 24 7.45 -0.17 19.15
CA PHE A 24 6.16 -0.77 18.79
C PHE A 24 5.64 -1.66 19.93
N LYS A 25 4.36 -1.51 20.24
CA LYS A 25 3.63 -2.25 21.27
C LYS A 25 2.37 -2.85 20.66
N PRO A 26 1.82 -3.95 21.22
CA PRO A 26 0.55 -4.49 20.74
C PRO A 26 -0.58 -3.47 20.90
N PHE A 27 -1.37 -3.30 19.83
CA PHE A 27 -2.61 -2.52 19.84
C PHE A 27 -3.80 -3.47 20.01
N LYS A 28 -4.96 -2.95 20.43
CA LYS A 28 -6.19 -3.73 20.38
C LYS A 28 -6.61 -3.90 18.91
N PHE A 29 -7.36 -4.95 18.62
CA PHE A 29 -7.93 -5.16 17.30
C PHE A 29 -9.39 -5.62 17.40
N ALA A 30 -10.16 -5.40 16.33
CA ALA A 30 -11.50 -5.93 16.15
C ALA A 30 -11.58 -6.72 14.83
N LEU A 31 -12.37 -7.79 14.84
CA LEU A 31 -12.83 -8.42 13.60
C LEU A 31 -14.25 -7.95 13.33
N TYR A 32 -14.65 -7.87 12.07
CA TYR A 32 -16.04 -7.59 11.73
C TYR A 32 -16.48 -8.36 10.49
N ASP A 33 -17.79 -8.48 10.32
CA ASP A 33 -18.45 -9.03 9.14
C ASP A 33 -19.51 -8.03 8.64
N GLU A 34 -20.41 -8.44 7.74
CA GLU A 34 -21.42 -7.52 7.20
C GLU A 34 -22.39 -6.95 8.26
N LYS A 35 -22.55 -7.63 9.40
CA LYS A 35 -23.56 -7.30 10.42
C LYS A 35 -22.97 -6.96 11.78
N ASN A 36 -21.86 -7.58 12.17
CA ASN A 36 -21.36 -7.55 13.54
C ASN A 36 -19.88 -7.17 13.61
N VAL A 37 -19.51 -6.55 14.72
CA VAL A 37 -18.14 -6.29 15.15
C VAL A 37 -17.86 -7.11 16.42
N TYR A 38 -16.67 -7.71 16.48
CA TYR A 38 -16.18 -8.55 17.57
C TYR A 38 -14.94 -7.88 18.15
N PHE A 39 -15.05 -7.38 19.38
CA PHE A 39 -14.01 -6.58 20.05
C PHE A 39 -13.94 -6.91 21.53
N GLY A 40 -12.84 -7.56 21.95
CA GLY A 40 -12.71 -8.13 23.29
C GLY A 40 -13.75 -9.22 23.51
N GLU A 41 -14.56 -9.08 24.56
CA GLU A 41 -15.68 -9.99 24.85
C GLU A 41 -17.00 -9.50 24.23
N ASN A 42 -17.00 -8.33 23.59
CA ASN A 42 -18.21 -7.68 23.09
C ASN A 42 -18.50 -8.07 21.64
N VAL A 43 -19.80 -8.19 21.35
CA VAL A 43 -20.36 -8.27 20.00
C VAL A 43 -21.42 -7.19 19.86
N PHE A 44 -21.31 -6.37 18.82
CA PHE A 44 -22.28 -5.31 18.55
C PHE A 44 -22.49 -5.13 17.05
N ALA A 45 -23.58 -4.46 16.69
CA ALA A 45 -23.90 -4.21 15.28
C ALA A 45 -22.82 -3.34 14.63
N LYS A 46 -22.43 -3.71 13.41
CA LYS A 46 -21.51 -2.92 12.60
C LYS A 46 -22.11 -1.55 12.28
N ASP A 47 -21.29 -0.52 12.41
CA ASP A 47 -21.59 0.82 11.94
C ASP A 47 -20.54 1.32 10.92
N GLU A 48 -20.68 2.59 10.51
CA GLU A 48 -19.86 3.19 9.45
C GLU A 48 -18.37 3.35 9.79
N ARG A 49 -17.97 3.15 11.05
CA ARG A 49 -16.56 3.24 11.48
C ARG A 49 -15.73 2.02 11.04
N PHE A 50 -16.38 0.89 10.79
CA PHE A 50 -15.71 -0.38 10.46
C PHE A 50 -15.74 -0.64 8.94
N ILE A 51 -14.82 -0.02 8.21
CA ILE A 51 -14.72 -0.12 6.75
C ILE A 51 -13.26 -0.35 6.34
N GLY A 52 -13.02 -1.39 5.56
CA GLY A 52 -11.70 -1.81 5.12
C GLY A 52 -10.89 -2.56 6.19
N ASN A 53 -9.72 -3.03 5.79
CA ASN A 53 -8.70 -3.52 6.72
C ASN A 53 -7.73 -2.36 6.93
N THR A 54 -7.70 -1.82 8.15
CA THR A 54 -6.94 -0.60 8.47
C THR A 54 -6.83 -0.41 9.99
N ALA A 55 -6.32 0.76 10.42
CA ALA A 55 -6.38 1.24 11.79
C ALA A 55 -7.34 2.43 11.94
N ILE A 56 -8.14 2.45 13.01
CA ILE A 56 -9.11 3.52 13.33
C ILE A 56 -8.92 4.02 14.76
N ILE A 57 -9.53 5.16 15.08
CA ILE A 57 -9.74 5.60 16.47
C ILE A 57 -11.13 5.13 16.92
N TYR A 58 -11.17 4.36 18.00
CA TYR A 58 -12.40 3.86 18.61
C TYR A 58 -12.34 4.07 20.12
N ASN A 59 -13.28 4.83 20.68
CA ASN A 59 -13.28 5.24 22.09
C ASN A 59 -11.94 5.83 22.56
N ASP A 60 -11.43 6.80 21.80
CA ASP A 60 -10.15 7.50 22.05
C ASP A 60 -8.89 6.63 22.02
N GLU A 61 -9.00 5.38 21.55
CA GLU A 61 -7.87 4.47 21.36
C GLU A 61 -7.66 4.14 19.89
N HIS A 62 -6.40 4.06 19.45
CA HIS A 62 -6.08 3.49 18.14
C HIS A 62 -6.24 1.97 18.19
N ILE A 63 -6.97 1.41 17.23
CA ILE A 63 -7.17 -0.05 17.10
C ILE A 63 -7.01 -0.49 15.65
N ALA A 64 -6.60 -1.73 15.45
CA ALA A 64 -6.66 -2.41 14.15
C ALA A 64 -8.06 -2.96 13.88
N ILE A 65 -8.52 -2.94 12.64
CA ILE A 65 -9.79 -3.54 12.23
C ILE A 65 -9.60 -4.42 11.00
N TRP A 66 -10.38 -5.51 10.93
CA TRP A 66 -10.31 -6.44 9.80
C TRP A 66 -11.70 -6.99 9.43
N ASP A 67 -12.04 -6.89 8.14
CA ASP A 67 -13.26 -7.47 7.55
C ASP A 67 -13.08 -8.98 7.34
N ALA A 68 -13.31 -9.77 8.38
CA ALA A 68 -13.19 -11.22 8.29
C ALA A 68 -14.30 -11.85 7.42
N GLY A 69 -15.38 -11.11 7.11
CA GLY A 69 -16.45 -11.56 6.22
C GLY A 69 -16.06 -11.47 4.75
N ARG A 70 -15.42 -10.36 4.35
CA ARG A 70 -15.03 -10.09 2.94
C ARG A 70 -13.58 -10.40 2.63
N SER A 71 -12.72 -10.46 3.63
CA SER A 71 -11.29 -10.79 3.52
C SER A 71 -10.93 -11.95 4.44
N PRO A 72 -11.51 -13.15 4.24
CA PRO A 72 -11.16 -14.31 5.05
C PRO A 72 -9.69 -14.70 4.84
N VAL A 73 -9.04 -15.13 5.92
CA VAL A 73 -7.68 -15.66 5.88
C VAL A 73 -7.69 -17.01 6.60
N ASP A 74 -7.51 -18.08 5.84
CA ASP A 74 -7.70 -19.45 6.34
C ASP A 74 -6.62 -19.87 7.35
N ASN A 75 -5.42 -19.30 7.23
CA ASN A 75 -4.29 -19.69 8.06
C ASN A 75 -4.11 -18.73 9.24
N LEU A 76 -4.21 -19.25 10.47
CA LEU A 76 -4.16 -18.43 11.68
C LEU A 76 -2.83 -17.67 11.87
N ASP A 77 -1.69 -18.24 11.46
CA ASP A 77 -0.39 -17.55 11.58
C ASP A 77 -0.28 -16.39 10.58
N ILE A 78 -0.76 -16.60 9.34
CA ILE A 78 -0.81 -15.54 8.31
C ILE A 78 -1.79 -14.45 8.74
N PHE A 79 -2.94 -14.84 9.29
CA PHE A 79 -3.94 -13.88 9.75
C PHE A 79 -3.42 -13.07 10.94
N ALA A 80 -2.77 -13.71 11.92
CA ALA A 80 -2.16 -12.98 13.04
C ALA A 80 -1.11 -11.96 12.55
N ALA A 81 -0.25 -12.34 11.59
CA ALA A 81 0.71 -11.41 10.98
C ALA A 81 0.02 -10.23 10.26
N LYS A 82 -1.08 -10.49 9.54
CA LYS A 82 -1.90 -9.45 8.89
C LYS A 82 -2.60 -8.52 9.87
N ILE A 83 -3.08 -9.01 11.01
CA ILE A 83 -3.60 -8.13 12.06
C ILE A 83 -2.46 -7.27 12.64
N ILE A 84 -1.26 -7.82 12.81
CA ILE A 84 -0.09 -7.07 13.30
C ILE A 84 0.34 -5.97 12.30
N HIS A 85 0.19 -6.20 10.99
CA HIS A 85 0.31 -5.16 9.96
C HIS A 85 -0.61 -3.97 10.27
N GLU A 86 -1.90 -4.23 10.48
CA GLU A 86 -2.87 -3.18 10.81
C GLU A 86 -2.59 -2.53 12.18
N MET A 87 -2.08 -3.28 13.16
CA MET A 87 -1.59 -2.71 14.42
C MET A 87 -0.41 -1.77 14.20
N PHE A 88 0.42 -2.02 13.19
CA PHE A 88 1.52 -1.12 12.84
C PHE A 88 1.01 0.19 12.23
N HIS A 89 -0.07 0.17 11.44
CA HIS A 89 -0.75 1.41 11.05
C HIS A 89 -1.33 2.18 12.24
N ALA A 90 -1.85 1.48 13.26
CA ALA A 90 -2.27 2.11 14.51
C ALA A 90 -1.09 2.80 15.22
N PHE A 91 0.10 2.17 15.21
CA PHE A 91 1.34 2.76 15.71
C PHE A 91 1.80 3.97 14.89
N GLN A 92 1.74 3.90 13.55
CA GLN A 92 2.04 5.03 12.67
C GLN A 92 1.12 6.22 12.94
N ASN A 93 -0.19 5.98 13.09
CA ASN A 93 -1.17 7.02 13.39
C ASN A 93 -0.96 7.63 14.78
N LEU A 94 -0.75 6.81 15.82
CA LEU A 94 -0.48 7.28 17.18
C LEU A 94 0.74 8.21 17.23
N ASN A 95 1.80 7.88 16.48
CA ASN A 95 3.03 8.66 16.43
C ASN A 95 3.02 9.76 15.37
N LYS A 96 1.88 10.03 14.71
CA LYS A 96 1.74 11.09 13.70
C LYS A 96 2.74 10.96 12.56
N GLU A 97 2.82 9.76 11.99
CA GLU A 97 3.57 9.49 10.77
C GLU A 97 3.25 10.53 9.67
N LYS A 98 4.29 11.03 8.99
CA LYS A 98 4.24 12.20 8.09
C LYS A 98 4.40 11.85 6.62
N ARG A 99 4.76 10.60 6.31
CA ARG A 99 5.18 10.17 4.96
C ARG A 99 4.05 9.54 4.15
N TRP A 100 2.80 9.83 4.47
CA TRP A 100 1.64 9.39 3.69
C TRP A 100 1.76 9.87 2.25
N ALA A 101 1.54 8.95 1.31
CA ALA A 101 1.51 9.29 -0.11
C ALA A 101 0.28 10.13 -0.43
N ASP A 102 0.43 11.06 -1.37
CA ASP A 102 -0.71 11.74 -1.96
C ASP A 102 -1.39 10.78 -2.94
N GLU A 103 -2.46 10.12 -2.50
CA GLU A 103 -3.21 9.16 -3.32
C GLU A 103 -3.87 9.83 -4.54
N ILE A 104 -4.19 11.14 -4.46
CA ILE A 104 -4.71 11.89 -5.61
C ILE A 104 -3.60 12.06 -6.64
N ALA A 105 -2.38 12.40 -6.22
CA ALA A 105 -1.23 12.42 -7.11
C ALA A 105 -0.96 11.03 -7.72
N GLY A 106 -1.17 9.96 -6.94
CA GLY A 106 -1.10 8.56 -7.40
C GLY A 106 -2.04 8.23 -8.57
N LEU A 107 -3.22 8.85 -8.64
CA LEU A 107 -4.13 8.69 -9.78
C LEU A 107 -3.58 9.28 -11.08
N ASN A 108 -2.65 10.24 -10.99
CA ASN A 108 -1.93 10.83 -12.11
C ASN A 108 -0.58 10.18 -12.40
N TYR A 109 -0.24 9.06 -11.75
CA TYR A 109 1.03 8.38 -11.97
C TYR A 109 1.28 8.11 -13.46
N ASN A 110 2.36 8.67 -14.01
CA ASN A 110 2.69 8.48 -15.41
C ASN A 110 3.46 7.17 -15.60
N TYR A 111 2.78 6.18 -16.18
CA TYR A 111 3.37 4.91 -16.60
C TYR A 111 4.24 5.07 -17.86
N ALA A 112 5.27 5.91 -17.76
CA ALA A 112 6.25 6.13 -18.82
C ALA A 112 7.09 4.86 -19.03
N ARG A 113 7.35 4.53 -20.31
CA ARG A 113 8.13 3.35 -20.72
C ARG A 113 9.47 3.28 -19.98
N ASP A 114 10.26 4.34 -20.05
CA ASP A 114 11.62 4.34 -19.48
C ASP A 114 11.58 4.17 -17.96
N ASN A 115 10.65 4.85 -17.29
CA ASN A 115 10.46 4.71 -15.84
C ASN A 115 10.14 3.27 -15.44
N LEU A 116 9.24 2.60 -16.17
CA LEU A 116 8.87 1.21 -15.88
C LEU A 116 9.98 0.21 -16.18
N ASN A 117 10.77 0.40 -17.25
CA ASN A 117 11.93 -0.46 -17.52
C ASN A 117 12.97 -0.32 -16.40
N ILE A 118 13.23 0.90 -15.92
CA ILE A 118 14.15 1.12 -14.81
C ILE A 118 13.57 0.55 -13.49
N LYS A 119 12.26 0.72 -13.22
CA LYS A 119 11.62 0.11 -12.05
C LYS A 119 11.70 -1.41 -12.07
N TYR A 120 11.49 -2.02 -13.23
CA TYR A 120 11.64 -3.46 -13.37
C TYR A 120 13.07 -3.89 -13.06
N LYS A 121 14.06 -3.15 -13.58
CA LYS A 121 15.48 -3.40 -13.28
C LYS A 121 15.81 -3.24 -11.79
N GLU A 122 15.23 -2.25 -11.15
CA GLU A 122 15.31 -2.03 -9.70
C GLU A 122 14.81 -3.26 -8.93
N ASN A 123 13.67 -3.82 -9.33
CA ASN A 123 13.09 -5.01 -8.71
C ASN A 123 13.96 -6.26 -8.91
N GLU A 124 14.51 -6.46 -10.12
CA GLU A 124 15.45 -7.55 -10.39
C GLU A 124 16.68 -7.46 -9.48
N TRP A 125 17.24 -6.25 -9.34
CA TRP A 125 18.41 -6.03 -8.50
C TRP A 125 18.09 -6.19 -7.02
N LEU A 126 16.92 -5.78 -6.57
CA LEU A 126 16.46 -5.98 -5.19
C LEU A 126 16.36 -7.47 -4.87
N LYS A 127 15.75 -8.26 -5.75
CA LYS A 127 15.71 -9.73 -5.62
C LYS A 127 17.12 -10.32 -5.57
N ALA A 128 18.00 -9.92 -6.49
CA ALA A 128 19.38 -10.42 -6.54
C ALA A 128 20.22 -10.01 -5.31
N LEU A 129 19.92 -8.86 -4.70
CA LEU A 129 20.54 -8.40 -3.46
C LEU A 129 20.10 -9.23 -2.26
N HIS A 130 18.82 -9.61 -2.19
CA HIS A 130 18.33 -10.51 -1.15
C HIS A 130 18.96 -11.90 -1.28
N ASP A 131 19.11 -12.43 -2.49
CA ASP A 131 19.69 -13.76 -2.69
C ASP A 131 21.22 -13.78 -2.49
N ASN A 132 21.94 -12.71 -2.83
CA ASN A 132 23.39 -12.59 -2.64
C ASN A 132 23.84 -11.13 -2.52
N PHE A 133 23.84 -10.63 -1.28
CA PHE A 133 24.20 -9.26 -0.96
C PHE A 133 25.69 -8.96 -1.16
N THR A 134 25.98 -7.82 -1.76
CA THR A 134 27.30 -7.16 -1.65
C THR A 134 27.10 -5.65 -1.57
N ALA A 135 27.97 -4.97 -0.82
CA ALA A 135 27.92 -3.50 -0.70
C ALA A 135 27.94 -2.81 -2.07
N LYS A 136 28.79 -3.28 -3.00
CA LYS A 136 28.87 -2.75 -4.37
C LYS A 136 27.57 -2.90 -5.16
N LYS A 137 26.85 -4.03 -5.03
CA LYS A 137 25.53 -4.19 -5.68
C LYS A 137 24.51 -3.24 -5.06
N PHE A 138 24.56 -3.07 -3.74
CA PHE A 138 23.64 -2.20 -3.02
C PHE A 138 23.84 -0.73 -3.38
N GLU A 139 25.09 -0.26 -3.47
CA GLU A 139 25.43 1.07 -3.98
C GLU A 139 24.90 1.30 -5.40
N ARG A 140 25.04 0.32 -6.30
CA ARG A 140 24.48 0.42 -7.66
C ARG A 140 22.96 0.50 -7.65
N PHE A 141 22.29 -0.27 -6.80
CA PHE A 141 20.84 -0.19 -6.62
C PHE A 141 20.40 1.20 -6.13
N LEU A 142 21.08 1.76 -5.13
CA LEU A 142 20.78 3.12 -4.65
C LEU A 142 21.02 4.17 -5.74
N ALA A 143 22.05 4.02 -6.56
CA ALA A 143 22.32 4.90 -7.69
C ALA A 143 21.26 4.84 -8.80
N LEU A 144 20.71 3.66 -9.09
CA LEU A 144 19.58 3.49 -10.01
C LEU A 144 18.33 4.24 -9.50
N ARG A 145 18.05 4.13 -8.20
CA ARG A 145 16.94 4.84 -7.56
C ARG A 145 17.16 6.35 -7.54
N GLU A 146 18.39 6.81 -7.31
CA GLU A 146 18.76 8.21 -7.41
C GLU A 146 18.61 8.76 -8.83
N TYR A 147 18.90 7.95 -9.85
CA TYR A 147 18.61 8.31 -11.24
C TYR A 147 17.10 8.49 -11.45
N ARG A 148 16.27 7.56 -10.97
CA ARG A 148 14.81 7.69 -11.06
C ARG A 148 14.29 8.92 -10.32
N ARG A 149 14.81 9.21 -9.13
CA ARG A 149 14.46 10.41 -8.35
C ARG A 149 14.67 11.71 -9.14
N LYS A 150 15.72 11.77 -9.98
CA LYS A 150 16.04 12.96 -10.80
C LYS A 150 15.19 13.08 -12.06
N HIS A 151 14.82 11.96 -12.69
CA HIS A 151 14.16 11.96 -14.01
C HIS A 151 12.65 11.70 -13.94
N PHE A 152 12.15 11.11 -12.86
CA PHE A 152 10.75 10.73 -12.63
C PHE A 152 10.33 11.10 -11.19
N ALA A 153 10.59 12.36 -10.82
CA ALA A 153 10.54 12.80 -9.42
C ALA A 153 9.17 12.57 -8.76
N GLY A 154 8.07 12.87 -9.45
CA GLY A 154 6.71 12.70 -8.91
C GLY A 154 6.33 11.23 -8.70
N GLU A 155 6.63 10.38 -9.67
CA GLU A 155 6.43 8.93 -9.59
C GLU A 155 7.27 8.32 -8.47
N PHE A 156 8.55 8.72 -8.40
CA PHE A 156 9.49 8.24 -7.40
C PHE A 156 9.09 8.68 -5.98
N GLU A 157 8.64 9.92 -5.81
CA GLU A 157 8.12 10.42 -4.53
C GLU A 157 6.88 9.63 -4.08
N TYR A 158 5.93 9.40 -4.99
CA TYR A 158 4.75 8.59 -4.69
C TYR A 158 5.14 7.17 -4.24
N GLU A 159 5.97 6.48 -5.02
CA GLU A 159 6.42 5.12 -4.69
C GLU A 159 7.15 5.06 -3.34
N THR A 160 8.11 5.95 -3.11
CA THR A 160 8.92 5.94 -1.87
C THR A 160 8.12 6.27 -0.62
N LYS A 161 7.07 7.08 -0.74
CA LYS A 161 6.10 7.30 0.35
C LYS A 161 5.25 6.06 0.62
N ILE A 162 4.75 5.37 -0.42
CA ILE A 162 4.05 4.08 -0.25
C ILE A 162 4.97 3.04 0.40
N GLU A 163 6.21 2.90 -0.08
CA GLU A 163 7.21 2.01 0.51
C GLU A 163 7.49 2.33 1.99
N SER A 164 7.45 3.61 2.38
CA SER A 164 7.68 4.05 3.76
C SER A 164 6.50 3.78 4.69
N ILE A 165 5.27 3.72 4.17
CA ILE A 165 4.07 3.42 4.97
C ILE A 165 3.79 1.92 4.93
N GLU A 166 3.47 1.44 3.75
CA GLU A 166 2.97 0.10 3.47
C GLU A 166 4.11 -0.92 3.42
N GLY A 167 5.27 -0.52 2.90
CA GLY A 167 6.46 -1.38 2.87
C GLY A 167 7.02 -1.64 4.27
N ILE A 168 7.00 -0.65 5.17
CA ILE A 168 7.38 -0.87 6.58
C ILE A 168 6.35 -1.78 7.27
N ALA A 169 5.05 -1.54 7.08
CA ALA A 169 4.01 -2.39 7.66
C ALA A 169 4.10 -3.84 7.15
N ASN A 170 4.40 -4.04 5.86
CA ASN A 170 4.61 -5.35 5.27
C ASN A 170 5.93 -6.00 5.73
N TYR A 171 7.00 -5.23 5.98
CA TYR A 171 8.19 -5.73 6.69
C TYR A 171 7.85 -6.23 8.09
N VAL A 172 7.06 -5.47 8.86
CA VAL A 172 6.62 -5.84 10.21
C VAL A 172 5.75 -7.11 10.18
N GLU A 173 4.85 -7.23 9.20
CA GLU A 173 4.08 -8.45 8.93
C GLU A 173 5.00 -9.67 8.70
N LEU A 174 6.02 -9.53 7.85
CA LEU A 174 6.98 -10.62 7.59
C LEU A 174 7.76 -10.99 8.85
N MET A 175 8.22 -10.00 9.63
CA MET A 175 8.94 -10.24 10.88
C MET A 175 8.06 -10.89 11.94
N ALA A 176 6.77 -10.54 12.00
CA ALA A 176 5.81 -11.21 12.87
C ALA A 176 5.58 -12.66 12.41
N LEU A 177 5.39 -12.88 11.11
CA LEU A 177 5.23 -14.21 10.53
C LEU A 177 6.48 -15.07 10.78
N LYS A 178 7.68 -14.48 10.78
CA LYS A 178 8.94 -15.17 11.10
C LYS A 178 8.96 -15.70 12.53
N GLN A 179 8.42 -14.95 13.49
CA GLN A 179 8.28 -15.39 14.89
C GLN A 179 7.19 -16.46 15.05
N LEU A 180 6.10 -16.34 14.31
CA LEU A 180 4.95 -17.25 14.39
C LEU A 180 5.20 -18.60 13.68
N ASN A 181 5.82 -18.55 12.49
CA ASN A 181 6.05 -19.71 11.63
C ASN A 181 7.13 -19.40 10.56
N SER A 182 8.34 -19.93 10.76
CA SER A 182 9.48 -19.71 9.85
C SER A 182 9.23 -20.19 8.42
N ASP A 183 8.56 -21.33 8.22
CA ASP A 183 8.35 -21.90 6.89
C ASP A 183 7.38 -21.05 6.07
N LYS A 184 6.34 -20.50 6.70
CA LYS A 184 5.40 -19.59 6.05
C LYS A 184 6.05 -18.24 5.76
N TYR A 185 6.93 -17.77 6.64
CA TYR A 185 7.76 -16.59 6.37
C TYR A 185 8.61 -16.77 5.11
N LEU A 186 9.35 -17.89 5.00
CA LEU A 186 10.17 -18.16 3.82
C LEU A 186 9.33 -18.20 2.54
N LYS A 187 8.17 -18.86 2.57
CA LYS A 187 7.22 -18.88 1.46
C LYS A 187 6.71 -17.47 1.09
N ALA A 188 6.40 -16.63 2.09
CA ALA A 188 5.96 -15.27 1.86
C ALA A 188 7.07 -14.42 1.20
N VAL A 189 8.31 -14.57 1.65
CA VAL A 189 9.47 -13.90 1.02
C VAL A 189 9.67 -14.38 -0.42
N ASP A 190 9.54 -15.68 -0.70
CA ASP A 190 9.63 -16.21 -2.06
C ASP A 190 8.50 -15.68 -2.97
N VAL A 191 7.27 -15.57 -2.46
CA VAL A 191 6.16 -14.93 -3.17
C VAL A 191 6.50 -13.48 -3.52
N ILE A 192 6.97 -12.69 -2.54
CA ILE A 192 7.41 -11.30 -2.75
C ILE A 192 8.45 -11.20 -3.86
N LYS A 193 9.51 -12.03 -3.80
CA LYS A 193 10.56 -12.05 -4.84
C LYS A 193 10.02 -12.43 -6.22
N SER A 194 9.03 -13.32 -6.29
CA SER A 194 8.41 -13.74 -7.55
C SER A 194 7.52 -12.63 -8.13
N GLU A 195 6.72 -11.96 -7.30
CA GLU A 195 5.82 -10.89 -7.73
C GLU A 195 6.60 -9.64 -8.18
N LEU A 196 7.76 -9.36 -7.55
CA LEU A 196 8.62 -8.23 -7.90
C LEU A 196 9.16 -8.29 -9.34
N VAL A 197 9.45 -9.50 -9.82
CA VAL A 197 10.00 -9.73 -11.18
C VAL A 197 8.94 -10.19 -12.18
N ASP A 198 7.66 -10.10 -11.82
CA ASP A 198 6.56 -10.24 -12.77
C ASP A 198 6.22 -8.86 -13.33
N ILE A 199 6.47 -8.65 -14.63
CA ILE A 199 6.18 -7.40 -15.34
C ILE A 199 4.72 -7.00 -15.17
N GLY A 200 3.79 -7.97 -15.09
CA GLY A 200 2.36 -7.71 -14.90
C GLY A 200 2.04 -6.93 -13.62
N ASN A 201 2.91 -6.99 -12.60
CA ASN A 201 2.72 -6.30 -11.32
C ASN A 201 3.25 -4.87 -11.30
N LEU A 202 3.87 -4.38 -12.39
CA LEU A 202 4.29 -2.98 -12.50
C LEU A 202 3.09 -2.01 -12.58
N ILE A 203 1.91 -2.50 -12.98
CA ILE A 203 0.69 -1.70 -13.11
C ILE A 203 -0.51 -2.41 -12.45
N PRO A 204 -1.18 -1.81 -11.46
CA PRO A 204 -0.90 -0.49 -10.87
C PRO A 204 0.32 -0.53 -9.93
N ILE A 205 1.14 0.53 -9.96
CA ILE A 205 2.42 0.59 -9.25
C ILE A 205 2.29 0.48 -7.71
N ARG A 206 1.15 0.93 -7.16
CA ARG A 206 0.94 1.01 -5.71
C ARG A 206 1.17 -0.32 -5.01
N LYS A 207 0.66 -1.43 -5.57
CA LYS A 207 0.74 -2.76 -4.94
C LYS A 207 2.19 -3.24 -4.80
N ILE A 208 2.97 -3.15 -5.87
CA ILE A 208 4.35 -3.65 -5.88
C ILE A 208 5.29 -2.83 -4.97
N CYS A 209 4.91 -1.61 -4.59
CA CYS A 209 5.66 -0.78 -3.63
C CYS A 209 5.67 -1.38 -2.22
N TYR A 210 4.62 -2.11 -1.81
CA TYR A 210 4.59 -2.83 -0.52
C TYR A 210 5.76 -3.81 -0.46
N HIS A 211 5.89 -4.61 -1.50
CA HIS A 211 6.90 -5.65 -1.66
C HIS A 211 8.30 -5.06 -1.85
N THR A 212 8.41 -3.96 -2.60
CA THR A 212 9.69 -3.25 -2.79
C THR A 212 10.21 -2.74 -1.45
N GLY A 213 9.37 -2.02 -0.69
CA GLY A 213 9.76 -1.50 0.62
C GLY A 213 10.08 -2.60 1.62
N ALA A 214 9.24 -3.65 1.70
CA ALA A 214 9.46 -4.75 2.63
C ALA A 214 10.76 -5.52 2.35
N LEU A 215 11.03 -5.86 1.08
CA LEU A 215 12.24 -6.60 0.72
C LEU A 215 13.50 -5.74 0.91
N LEU A 216 13.44 -4.43 0.62
CA LEU A 216 14.53 -3.49 0.90
C LEU A 216 14.90 -3.47 2.39
N LEU A 217 13.89 -3.40 3.27
CA LEU A 217 14.11 -3.40 4.72
C LEU A 217 14.62 -4.74 5.24
N LEU A 218 14.16 -5.86 4.67
CA LEU A 218 14.72 -7.19 4.97
C LEU A 218 16.21 -7.25 4.63
N ILE A 219 16.59 -6.85 3.41
CA ILE A 219 18.00 -6.79 2.98
C ILE A 219 18.82 -5.93 3.94
N CYS A 220 18.32 -4.76 4.31
CA CYS A 220 19.01 -3.87 5.24
C CYS A 220 19.19 -4.53 6.61
N ASN A 221 18.14 -5.15 7.14
CA ASN A 221 18.15 -5.81 8.45
C ASN A 221 19.13 -7.00 8.49
N GLU A 222 19.11 -7.85 7.47
CA GLU A 222 19.96 -9.05 7.39
C GLU A 222 21.44 -8.71 7.17
N ASN A 223 21.74 -7.52 6.66
CA ASN A 223 23.10 -7.05 6.39
C ASN A 223 23.57 -5.92 7.34
N ASN A 224 22.88 -5.71 8.48
CA ASN A 224 23.20 -4.70 9.49
C ASN A 224 23.30 -3.26 8.94
N ILE A 225 22.52 -2.93 7.91
CA ILE A 225 22.42 -1.57 7.38
C ILE A 225 21.40 -0.82 8.24
N PRO A 226 21.76 0.31 8.88
CA PRO A 226 20.84 1.02 9.76
C PRO A 226 19.68 1.67 8.98
N PHE A 227 18.44 1.33 9.35
CA PHE A 227 17.23 1.98 8.82
C PHE A 227 16.16 2.25 9.90
N PHE A 228 16.28 1.64 11.09
CA PHE A 228 15.36 1.90 12.19
C PHE A 228 15.39 3.37 12.59
N HIS A 229 14.21 3.92 12.82
CA HIS A 229 13.98 5.29 13.22
C HIS A 229 12.70 5.38 14.03
N HIS A 230 12.55 6.47 14.77
CA HIS A 230 11.30 6.77 15.44
C HIS A 230 10.25 7.22 14.41
N ILE A 231 9.11 6.55 14.44
CA ILE A 231 7.97 6.85 13.57
C ILE A 231 7.46 8.25 13.90
N GLY A 232 7.16 9.05 12.88
CA GLY A 232 6.70 10.45 13.04
C GLY A 232 7.79 11.52 13.27
N GLU A 233 9.04 11.13 13.57
CA GLU A 233 10.12 12.09 13.83
C GLU A 233 10.89 12.54 12.56
N THR A 234 10.61 11.93 11.42
CA THR A 234 11.28 12.26 10.14
C THR A 234 10.28 12.36 8.99
N GLU A 235 10.57 13.24 8.04
CA GLU A 235 9.86 13.34 6.75
C GLU A 235 10.61 12.61 5.64
N LYS A 236 11.86 12.18 5.90
CA LYS A 236 12.65 11.38 4.96
C LYS A 236 12.03 9.99 4.77
N THR A 237 11.80 9.63 3.52
CA THR A 237 11.42 8.29 3.09
C THR A 237 12.51 7.27 3.43
N VAL A 238 12.16 5.97 3.41
CA VAL A 238 13.13 4.88 3.61
C VAL A 238 14.32 5.01 2.67
N PHE A 239 14.09 5.33 1.39
CA PHE A 239 15.17 5.54 0.43
C PHE A 239 16.10 6.69 0.86
N GLU A 240 15.55 7.82 1.28
CA GLU A 240 16.35 9.00 1.68
C GLU A 240 17.13 8.79 2.99
N LEU A 241 16.68 7.89 3.87
CA LEU A 241 17.43 7.48 5.05
C LEU A 241 18.66 6.62 4.68
N LEU A 242 18.52 5.81 3.63
CA LEU A 242 19.56 4.91 3.12
C LEU A 242 20.55 5.60 2.18
N ALA A 243 20.07 6.56 1.40
CA ALA A 243 20.85 7.31 0.42
C ALA A 243 21.90 8.20 1.11
N ARG A 244 23.14 7.73 1.20
CA ARG A 244 24.31 8.53 1.59
C ARG A 244 25.30 8.57 0.42
N GLU A 245 25.72 9.77 0.05
CA GLU A 245 26.76 10.06 -0.97
C GLU A 245 26.75 9.09 -2.17
N ILE A 246 25.69 9.19 -2.98
CA ILE A 246 25.48 8.29 -4.12
C ILE A 246 26.29 8.77 -5.33
N THR A 247 27.22 7.92 -5.79
CA THR A 247 27.92 8.14 -7.06
C THR A 247 26.94 7.95 -8.21
N ALA A 248 26.98 8.83 -9.22
CA ALA A 248 26.21 8.66 -10.44
C ALA A 248 26.57 7.32 -11.11
N VAL A 249 25.56 6.56 -11.52
CA VAL A 249 25.73 5.35 -12.32
C VAL A 249 25.11 5.58 -13.68
N GLU A 250 25.85 5.21 -14.72
CA GLU A 250 25.31 5.15 -16.08
C GLU A 250 24.30 4.02 -16.14
N ILE A 251 23.05 4.36 -16.48
CA ILE A 251 21.96 3.39 -16.56
C ILE A 251 21.74 3.07 -18.02
N ASP A 252 22.00 1.82 -18.40
CA ASP A 252 21.55 1.30 -19.69
C ASP A 252 20.08 0.87 -19.55
N ILE A 253 19.21 1.50 -20.34
CA ILE A 253 17.77 1.24 -20.32
C ILE A 253 17.45 0.31 -21.47
N GLU A 254 17.43 -0.98 -21.18
CA GLU A 254 16.93 -1.98 -22.12
C GLU A 254 15.41 -1.85 -22.23
N ASN A 255 14.92 -1.62 -23.45
CA ASN A 255 13.50 -1.49 -23.72
C ASN A 255 12.84 -2.88 -23.85
N SER A 256 11.87 -3.17 -22.98
CA SER A 256 11.04 -4.37 -23.08
C SER A 256 9.74 -4.14 -23.88
N ALA A 257 9.53 -4.94 -24.92
CA ALA A 257 8.28 -4.96 -25.68
C ALA A 257 7.08 -5.41 -24.82
N GLU A 258 7.33 -6.19 -23.76
CA GLU A 258 6.30 -6.65 -22.82
C GLU A 258 5.80 -5.49 -21.94
N ILE A 259 6.71 -4.60 -21.51
CA ILE A 259 6.33 -3.36 -20.79
C ILE A 259 5.49 -2.46 -21.69
N ASP A 260 5.81 -2.37 -22.99
CA ASP A 260 4.98 -1.61 -23.92
C ASP A 260 3.57 -2.17 -24.07
N ALA A 261 3.48 -3.50 -24.16
CA ALA A 261 2.21 -4.20 -24.23
C ALA A 261 1.40 -3.97 -22.94
N LEU A 262 2.05 -4.03 -21.78
CA LEU A 262 1.42 -3.76 -20.49
C LEU A 262 0.82 -2.35 -20.42
N ILE A 263 1.57 -1.32 -20.81
CA ILE A 263 1.10 0.08 -20.83
C ILE A 263 -0.11 0.23 -21.76
N ARG A 264 -0.01 -0.29 -23.00
CA ARG A 264 -1.11 -0.22 -23.97
C ARG A 264 -2.37 -0.95 -23.47
N ASN A 265 -2.20 -2.16 -22.96
CA ASN A 265 -3.30 -2.98 -22.46
C ASN A 265 -3.99 -2.30 -21.27
N TYR A 266 -3.22 -1.71 -20.35
CA TYR A 266 -3.78 -0.98 -19.21
C TYR A 266 -4.61 0.23 -19.65
N ARG A 267 -4.11 1.03 -20.59
CA ARG A 267 -4.83 2.18 -21.15
C ARG A 267 -6.14 1.75 -21.82
N ASN A 268 -6.06 0.79 -22.75
CA ASN A 268 -7.23 0.28 -23.46
C ASN A 268 -8.27 -0.33 -22.52
N ARG A 269 -7.82 -1.03 -21.47
CA ARG A 269 -8.71 -1.61 -20.46
C ARG A 269 -9.45 -0.52 -19.67
N ASN A 270 -8.73 0.52 -19.23
CA ASN A 270 -9.33 1.61 -18.45
C ASN A 270 -10.32 2.43 -19.28
N GLU A 271 -9.97 2.71 -20.55
CA GLU A 271 -10.84 3.39 -21.51
C GLU A 271 -12.15 2.59 -21.72
N ASN A 272 -12.03 1.30 -22.07
CA ASN A 272 -13.19 0.44 -22.29
C ASN A 272 -14.06 0.30 -21.03
N LEU A 273 -13.43 0.19 -19.86
CA LEU A 273 -14.14 0.11 -18.58
C LEU A 273 -14.98 1.37 -18.33
N LEU A 274 -14.39 2.55 -18.51
CA LEU A 274 -15.07 3.82 -18.29
C LEU A 274 -16.16 4.08 -19.33
N ASN A 275 -15.87 3.88 -20.61
CA ASN A 275 -16.84 4.05 -21.69
C ASN A 275 -18.06 3.13 -21.49
N ASN A 276 -17.83 1.86 -21.15
CA ASN A 276 -18.92 0.93 -20.84
C ASN A 276 -19.72 1.39 -19.61
N PHE A 277 -19.04 1.82 -18.55
CA PHE A 277 -19.73 2.28 -17.35
C PHE A 277 -20.60 3.52 -17.61
N LEU A 278 -20.05 4.56 -18.24
CA LEU A 278 -20.75 5.81 -18.55
C LEU A 278 -21.93 5.61 -19.50
N ASN A 279 -21.83 4.66 -20.45
CA ASN A 279 -22.94 4.35 -21.36
C ASN A 279 -24.14 3.68 -20.66
N ASN A 280 -23.92 3.05 -19.51
CA ASN A 280 -24.95 2.29 -18.79
C ASN A 280 -25.43 2.97 -17.50
N HIS A 281 -24.78 4.04 -17.05
CA HIS A 281 -25.10 4.72 -15.81
C HIS A 281 -25.27 6.22 -16.06
N PRO A 282 -26.47 6.78 -15.80
CA PRO A 282 -26.71 8.19 -16.02
C PRO A 282 -25.97 9.05 -15.00
N CYS A 283 -25.76 10.32 -15.35
CA CYS A 283 -25.33 11.32 -14.40
C CYS A 283 -26.39 11.45 -13.29
N ARG A 284 -25.96 11.40 -12.03
CA ARG A 284 -26.83 11.50 -10.85
C ARG A 284 -26.59 12.79 -10.06
N LEU A 285 -25.44 13.41 -10.26
CA LEU A 285 -25.03 14.60 -9.55
C LEU A 285 -24.10 15.43 -10.43
N GLU A 286 -24.38 16.72 -10.50
CA GLU A 286 -23.56 17.72 -11.20
C GLU A 286 -23.29 18.88 -10.24
N GLY A 287 -22.09 19.46 -10.33
CA GLY A 287 -21.66 20.55 -9.46
C GLY A 287 -20.17 20.48 -9.20
N GLU A 288 -19.64 21.41 -8.40
CA GLU A 288 -18.22 21.43 -8.04
C GLU A 288 -18.04 20.91 -6.62
N TYR A 289 -17.49 19.70 -6.50
CA TYR A 289 -17.29 19.04 -5.21
C TYR A 289 -15.85 18.62 -5.03
N LYS A 290 -15.28 18.89 -3.86
CA LYS A 290 -13.94 18.41 -3.53
C LYS A 290 -13.99 16.92 -3.21
N ILE A 291 -13.16 16.11 -3.87
CA ILE A 291 -12.96 14.71 -3.49
C ILE A 291 -12.37 14.65 -2.09
N TYR A 292 -13.00 13.86 -1.23
CA TYR A 292 -12.58 13.64 0.15
C TYR A 292 -11.83 12.32 0.33
N GLY A 293 -12.24 11.27 -0.39
CA GLY A 293 -11.60 9.95 -0.30
C GLY A 293 -12.13 8.96 -1.30
N PHE A 294 -11.35 7.92 -1.56
CA PHE A 294 -11.67 6.81 -2.45
C PHE A 294 -10.85 5.59 -2.03
N ASP A 295 -11.12 4.44 -2.64
CA ASP A 295 -10.26 3.26 -2.47
C ASP A 295 -9.08 3.32 -3.47
N PRO A 296 -7.85 3.59 -3.02
CA PRO A 296 -6.70 3.75 -3.92
C PRO A 296 -6.29 2.46 -4.63
N MET A 297 -6.66 1.28 -4.12
CA MET A 297 -6.34 0.00 -4.75
C MET A 297 -7.32 -0.36 -5.88
N ASN A 298 -8.51 0.24 -5.87
CA ASN A 298 -9.61 -0.12 -6.77
C ASN A 298 -10.18 1.08 -7.54
N THR A 299 -9.44 2.18 -7.57
CA THR A 299 -9.77 3.37 -8.36
C THR A 299 -8.80 3.47 -9.53
N VAL A 300 -9.34 3.74 -10.72
CA VAL A 300 -8.53 3.97 -11.92
C VAL A 300 -8.93 5.29 -12.57
N LYS A 301 -7.96 5.96 -13.17
CA LYS A 301 -8.15 7.19 -13.95
C LYS A 301 -7.96 6.91 -15.44
N HIS A 302 -8.80 7.54 -16.25
CA HIS A 302 -8.59 7.70 -17.69
C HIS A 302 -9.01 9.11 -18.06
N GLU A 303 -8.09 9.87 -18.63
CA GLU A 303 -8.27 11.30 -18.92
C GLU A 303 -8.77 12.07 -17.67
N ASN A 304 -9.91 12.72 -17.76
CA ASN A 304 -10.56 13.49 -16.70
C ASN A 304 -11.62 12.67 -15.93
N TYR A 305 -11.68 11.34 -16.10
CA TYR A 305 -12.61 10.48 -15.39
C TYR A 305 -11.92 9.55 -14.40
N LEU A 306 -12.53 9.40 -13.23
CA LEU A 306 -12.22 8.38 -12.23
C LEU A 306 -13.29 7.30 -12.29
N TYR A 307 -12.89 6.03 -12.28
CA TYR A 307 -13.77 4.91 -12.01
C TYR A 307 -13.42 4.32 -10.64
N CYS A 308 -14.39 4.31 -9.72
CA CYS A 308 -14.24 3.82 -8.36
C CYS A 308 -15.09 2.56 -8.18
N ARG A 309 -14.48 1.43 -7.82
CA ARG A 309 -15.21 0.16 -7.68
C ARG A 309 -16.02 0.03 -6.38
N HIS A 310 -15.53 0.62 -5.29
CA HIS A 310 -16.08 0.37 -3.95
C HIS A 310 -16.76 1.58 -3.34
N PHE A 311 -16.07 2.73 -3.32
CA PHE A 311 -16.67 3.97 -2.89
C PHE A 311 -15.94 5.19 -3.45
N LEU A 312 -16.66 6.31 -3.47
CA LEU A 312 -16.12 7.65 -3.57
C LEU A 312 -16.75 8.51 -2.47
N ALA A 313 -15.96 9.37 -1.84
CA ALA A 313 -16.41 10.35 -0.88
C ALA A 313 -16.07 11.76 -1.36
N TYR A 314 -16.99 12.70 -1.16
CA TYR A 314 -16.84 14.10 -1.56
C TYR A 314 -17.41 15.02 -0.49
N ILE A 315 -16.97 16.28 -0.50
CA ILE A 315 -17.46 17.31 0.42
C ILE A 315 -18.61 18.07 -0.24
N ASP A 316 -19.76 18.10 0.43
CA ASP A 316 -20.94 18.88 0.04
C ASP A 316 -21.41 19.71 1.24
N ASN A 317 -21.42 21.04 1.09
CA ASN A 317 -21.80 21.99 2.14
C ASN A 317 -21.08 21.77 3.49
N GLY A 318 -19.81 21.35 3.44
CA GLY A 318 -18.98 21.08 4.62
C GLY A 318 -19.17 19.69 5.23
N GLU A 319 -20.08 18.87 4.71
CA GLU A 319 -20.29 17.49 5.13
C GLU A 319 -19.65 16.50 4.15
N VAL A 320 -19.10 15.41 4.69
CA VAL A 320 -18.60 14.30 3.87
C VAL A 320 -19.77 13.42 3.44
N LYS A 321 -19.96 13.27 2.13
CA LYS A 321 -20.94 12.37 1.51
C LYS A 321 -20.24 11.16 0.90
N PHE A 322 -20.84 9.99 1.04
CA PHE A 322 -20.30 8.73 0.52
C PHE A 322 -21.22 8.13 -0.55
N VAL A 323 -20.63 7.75 -1.69
CA VAL A 323 -21.24 6.86 -2.68
C VAL A 323 -20.59 5.49 -2.51
N ARG A 324 -21.25 4.57 -1.79
CA ARG A 324 -20.71 3.24 -1.42
C ARG A 324 -21.07 2.15 -2.44
N LYS A 325 -20.74 2.40 -3.70
CA LYS A 325 -20.97 1.52 -4.84
C LYS A 325 -20.01 1.85 -5.97
N GLN A 326 -20.08 1.08 -7.05
CA GLN A 326 -19.41 1.43 -8.29
C GLN A 326 -19.93 2.78 -8.79
N CYS A 327 -19.01 3.70 -9.09
CA CYS A 327 -19.33 5.00 -9.66
C CYS A 327 -18.21 5.49 -10.56
N ALA A 328 -18.54 6.40 -11.46
CA ALA A 328 -17.56 7.17 -12.22
C ALA A 328 -17.72 8.65 -11.91
N ALA A 329 -16.62 9.39 -11.81
CA ALA A 329 -16.60 10.82 -11.53
C ALA A 329 -15.82 11.54 -12.63
N GLU A 330 -16.42 12.57 -13.23
CA GLU A 330 -15.68 13.54 -14.03
C GLU A 330 -15.00 14.52 -13.08
N VAL A 331 -13.71 14.80 -13.28
CA VAL A 331 -12.91 15.68 -12.42
C VAL A 331 -12.14 16.72 -13.23
N ASP A 332 -11.91 17.89 -12.65
CA ASP A 332 -11.01 18.89 -13.21
C ASP A 332 -9.52 18.62 -12.87
N GLU A 333 -8.62 19.48 -13.34
CA GLU A 333 -7.17 19.37 -13.07
C GLU A 333 -6.80 19.45 -11.59
N ARG A 334 -7.68 20.00 -10.75
CA ARG A 334 -7.52 20.10 -9.30
C ARG A 334 -8.23 18.97 -8.55
N PHE A 335 -8.75 17.97 -9.27
CA PHE A 335 -9.56 16.87 -8.75
C PHE A 335 -10.86 17.31 -8.05
N ASN A 336 -11.41 18.46 -8.44
CA ASN A 336 -12.80 18.75 -8.10
C ASN A 336 -13.70 17.96 -9.04
N MET A 337 -14.59 17.18 -8.46
CA MET A 337 -15.64 16.46 -9.17
C MET A 337 -16.62 17.44 -9.79
N ARG A 338 -16.93 17.24 -11.08
CA ARG A 338 -17.85 18.03 -11.91
C ARG A 338 -19.17 17.31 -12.16
N ALA A 339 -19.09 16.00 -12.35
CA ALA A 339 -20.23 15.12 -12.54
C ALA A 339 -19.94 13.76 -11.91
N LEU A 340 -20.99 13.06 -11.46
CA LEU A 340 -20.88 11.75 -10.84
C LEU A 340 -22.01 10.82 -11.31
N TYR A 341 -21.64 9.59 -11.70
CA TYR A 341 -22.45 8.62 -12.43
C TYR A 341 -22.56 7.31 -11.64
N TRP A 342 -23.77 6.79 -11.40
CA TRP A 342 -24.04 5.49 -10.75
C TRP A 342 -25.50 4.99 -10.83
#